data_AF-A0A328E1M1-F1
#
_entry.id   AF-A0A328E1M1-F1
#
_cell.length_a   1.000
_cell.length_b   1.000
_cell.length_c   1.000
_cell.angle_alpha   90.00
_cell.angle_beta   90.00
_cell.angle_gamma   90.00
#
_symmetry.space_group_name_H-M   'P 1'
#
loop_
_entity.id
_entity.type
_entity.pdbx_description
1 polymer ?
#
loop_
_entity_poly.entity_id
_entity_poly.type
_entity_poly.pdbx_seq_one_letter_code
_entity_poly.pdbx_strand_id
1 'polypeptide(L)'
;MGKERGDDDDQGYGGSYNYYCAALRSSVKKLHFGKWEEKEEAAAEIKRLLAAGDDPGRRRRFMAELGVIPPLVDMAGCELVARRRLAVQALIHLAHASPTNKALMVESGILSKLSQHTDIADQKTIQESLQLLLSVSHIASFQSSIIKSSRIIPFIINIIDSFNNNNKIINLCLCTLYNLSLVLENSEILVSSGVINVVLRLLSSEESLEKALAILGNMVVTQKGKRALEEHPLVPECFIIETATADDGGPKCRELSVYVLTVLAHRSPVQRERMAKGGVVPALVEVALLGSALARKRALRLLEWFKDGNKRNVGTRSGPQIRSGSNKSPPFRGMKGDDEVRRLMKSFVKESLYRNMETITHRANIWLPSIESLPRFN
;
A
#
# COMPACT_ATOMS: atom_id res chain seq x y z
N MET A 1 -24.67 -13.68 71.87
CA MET A 1 -23.91 -13.14 70.72
C MET A 1 -23.19 -14.30 70.03
N GLY A 2 -23.91 -15.06 69.20
CA GLY A 2 -23.33 -16.05 68.28
C GLY A 2 -23.27 -15.41 66.90
N LYS A 3 -22.10 -15.42 66.27
CA LYS A 3 -21.86 -14.79 64.97
C LYS A 3 -21.82 -15.90 63.92
N GLU A 4 -22.88 -15.99 63.12
CA GLU A 4 -22.94 -16.84 61.93
C GLU A 4 -21.93 -16.32 60.90
N ARG A 5 -21.07 -17.23 60.41
CA ARG A 5 -20.46 -17.12 59.09
C ARG A 5 -21.37 -17.88 58.14
N GLY A 6 -22.00 -17.16 57.23
CA GLY A 6 -22.69 -17.71 56.08
C GLY A 6 -21.90 -17.32 54.83
N ASP A 7 -21.47 -18.34 54.13
CA ASP A 7 -20.86 -18.32 52.80
C ASP A 7 -21.79 -17.67 51.78
N ASP A 8 -21.29 -16.73 50.99
CA ASP A 8 -21.91 -16.29 49.74
C ASP A 8 -20.85 -15.50 48.98
N ASP A 9 -20.10 -16.16 48.07
CA ASP A 9 -19.38 -15.52 46.95
C ASP A 9 -18.66 -16.52 46.00
N ASP A 10 -19.29 -17.64 45.58
CA ASP A 10 -18.68 -18.52 44.56
C ASP A 10 -19.63 -19.13 43.50
N GLN A 11 -20.90 -18.71 43.43
CA GLN A 11 -21.87 -19.31 42.50
C GLN A 11 -21.93 -18.67 41.09
N GLY A 12 -21.25 -17.54 40.85
CA GLY A 12 -21.32 -16.82 39.57
C GLY A 12 -20.40 -17.35 38.45
N TYR A 13 -19.22 -17.88 38.79
CA TYR A 13 -18.21 -18.29 37.81
C TYR A 13 -18.45 -19.71 37.23
N GLY A 14 -18.98 -20.64 38.03
CA GLY A 14 -19.21 -22.03 37.62
C GLY A 14 -20.30 -22.22 36.55
N GLY A 15 -21.37 -21.42 36.60
CA GLY A 15 -22.47 -21.48 35.62
C GLY A 15 -22.07 -21.02 34.22
N SER A 16 -21.32 -19.92 34.13
CA SER A 16 -20.82 -19.36 32.87
C SER A 16 -19.82 -20.30 32.18
N TYR A 17 -18.93 -20.94 32.95
CA TYR A 17 -17.94 -21.88 32.43
C TYR A 17 -18.57 -23.19 31.92
N ASN A 18 -19.54 -23.73 32.66
CA ASN A 18 -20.27 -24.94 32.25
C ASN A 18 -21.10 -24.70 30.98
N TYR A 19 -21.76 -23.55 30.87
CA TYR A 19 -22.45 -23.14 29.65
C TYR A 19 -21.48 -23.03 28.47
N TYR A 20 -20.32 -22.38 28.66
CA TYR A 20 -19.30 -22.25 27.62
C TYR A 20 -18.84 -23.62 27.10
N CYS A 21 -18.54 -24.56 27.99
CA CYS A 21 -18.08 -25.90 27.62
C CYS A 21 -19.16 -26.72 26.88
N ALA A 22 -20.42 -26.61 27.30
CA ALA A 22 -21.54 -27.28 26.64
C ALA A 22 -21.82 -26.68 25.25
N ALA A 23 -21.87 -25.35 25.14
CA ALA A 23 -22.06 -24.64 23.88
C ALA A 23 -20.95 -24.96 22.88
N LEU A 24 -19.71 -25.02 23.35
CA LEU A 24 -18.54 -25.39 22.55
C LEU A 24 -18.66 -26.80 21.97
N ARG A 25 -18.87 -27.81 22.82
CA ARG A 25 -18.97 -29.22 22.38
C ARG A 25 -20.10 -29.42 21.37
N SER A 26 -21.25 -28.80 21.64
CA SER A 26 -22.41 -28.81 20.75
C SER A 26 -22.08 -28.19 19.39
N SER A 27 -21.44 -27.02 19.39
CA SER A 27 -21.08 -26.30 18.16
C SER A 27 -20.06 -27.07 17.32
N VAL A 28 -19.01 -27.63 17.93
CA VAL A 28 -18.03 -28.46 17.20
C VAL A 28 -18.72 -29.66 16.56
N LYS A 29 -19.55 -30.40 17.31
CA LYS A 29 -20.28 -31.55 16.77
C LYS A 29 -21.19 -31.17 15.59
N LYS A 30 -21.97 -30.08 15.75
CA LYS A 30 -22.85 -29.57 14.69
C LYS A 30 -22.06 -29.10 13.46
N LEU A 31 -20.92 -28.44 13.63
CA LEU A 31 -20.08 -27.98 12.52
C LEU A 31 -19.54 -29.15 11.67
N HIS A 32 -19.11 -30.24 12.32
CA HIS A 32 -18.58 -31.41 11.62
C HIS A 32 -19.67 -32.27 10.98
N PHE A 33 -20.74 -32.58 11.73
CA PHE A 33 -21.68 -33.64 11.38
C PHE A 33 -23.12 -33.17 11.15
N GLY A 34 -23.42 -31.90 11.44
CA GLY A 34 -24.76 -31.35 11.28
C GLY A 34 -25.16 -31.13 9.82
N LYS A 35 -26.45 -30.93 9.61
CA LYS A 35 -26.99 -30.38 8.36
C LYS A 35 -26.51 -28.94 8.18
N TRP A 36 -26.71 -28.38 6.98
CA TRP A 36 -26.22 -27.04 6.69
C TRP A 36 -26.72 -25.95 7.64
N GLU A 37 -27.97 -26.05 8.08
CA GLU A 37 -28.58 -25.13 9.04
C GLU A 37 -27.89 -25.25 10.41
N GLU A 38 -27.62 -26.48 10.87
CA GLU A 38 -26.90 -26.73 12.11
C GLU A 38 -25.44 -26.28 12.03
N LYS A 39 -24.79 -26.45 10.87
CA LYS A 39 -23.44 -25.96 10.61
C LYS A 39 -23.38 -24.44 10.65
N GLU A 40 -24.39 -23.77 10.11
CA GLU A 40 -24.51 -22.31 10.14
C GLU A 40 -24.69 -21.80 11.58
N GLU A 41 -25.61 -22.39 12.34
CA GLU A 41 -25.75 -22.11 13.78
C GLU A 41 -24.43 -22.32 14.53
N ALA A 42 -23.74 -23.42 14.26
CA ALA A 42 -22.46 -23.74 14.88
C ALA A 42 -21.37 -22.73 14.54
N ALA A 43 -21.27 -22.30 13.27
CA ALA A 43 -20.29 -21.30 12.86
C ALA A 43 -20.57 -19.93 13.51
N ALA A 44 -21.85 -19.56 13.65
CA ALA A 44 -22.25 -18.35 14.36
C ALA A 44 -21.88 -18.41 15.84
N GLU A 45 -22.14 -19.55 16.48
CA GLU A 45 -21.82 -19.74 17.89
C GLU A 45 -20.30 -19.79 18.13
N ILE A 46 -19.53 -20.47 17.27
CA ILE A 46 -18.06 -20.46 17.33
C ILE A 46 -17.53 -19.04 17.20
N LYS A 47 -18.04 -18.25 16.25
CA LYS A 47 -17.67 -16.83 16.10
C LYS A 47 -17.94 -16.05 17.39
N ARG A 48 -19.13 -16.22 17.99
CA ARG A 48 -19.52 -15.57 19.24
C ARG A 48 -18.60 -15.97 20.39
N LEU A 49 -18.33 -17.27 20.53
CA LEU A 49 -17.46 -17.86 21.55
C LEU A 49 -16.00 -17.44 21.39
N LEU A 50 -15.55 -17.07 20.18
CA LEU A 50 -14.21 -16.52 19.92
C LEU A 50 -14.13 -15.01 20.23
N ALA A 51 -15.26 -14.30 20.21
CA ALA A 51 -15.34 -12.87 20.49
C ALA A 51 -15.55 -12.54 21.98
N ALA A 52 -16.21 -13.43 22.73
CA ALA A 52 -16.60 -13.19 24.14
C ALA A 52 -15.55 -13.66 25.16
N GLY A 53 -15.38 -12.99 26.31
CA GLY A 53 -14.64 -13.51 27.47
C GLY A 53 -13.15 -13.17 27.53
N ASP A 54 -12.53 -13.53 28.66
CA ASP A 54 -11.12 -13.25 28.95
C ASP A 54 -10.20 -14.30 28.27
N ASP A 55 -8.96 -13.92 27.96
CA ASP A 55 -7.97 -14.72 27.20
C ASP A 55 -8.44 -15.25 25.83
N PRO A 56 -8.51 -14.39 24.80
CA PRO A 56 -8.86 -14.80 23.45
C PRO A 56 -7.80 -15.70 22.79
N GLY A 57 -6.53 -15.64 23.22
CA GLY A 57 -5.44 -16.41 22.63
C GLY A 57 -5.55 -17.90 22.93
N ARG A 58 -5.83 -18.27 24.20
CA ARG A 58 -6.06 -19.66 24.60
C ARG A 58 -7.29 -20.25 23.91
N ARG A 59 -8.39 -19.51 23.81
CA ARG A 59 -9.62 -19.99 23.16
C ARG A 59 -9.43 -20.24 21.67
N ARG A 60 -8.72 -19.37 20.95
CA ARG A 60 -8.42 -19.56 19.52
C ARG A 60 -7.56 -20.81 19.27
N ARG A 61 -6.59 -21.09 20.14
CA ARG A 61 -5.77 -22.31 20.06
C ARG A 61 -6.62 -23.55 20.35
N PHE A 62 -7.37 -23.53 21.45
CA PHE A 62 -8.22 -24.65 21.83
C PHE A 62 -9.30 -24.97 20.77
N MET A 63 -9.93 -23.95 20.20
CA MET A 63 -10.88 -24.12 19.08
C MET A 63 -10.22 -24.78 17.87
N ALA A 64 -8.99 -24.37 17.52
CA ALA A 64 -8.25 -24.98 16.43
C ALA A 64 -7.89 -26.45 16.71
N GLU A 65 -7.49 -26.78 17.94
CA GLU A 65 -7.21 -28.14 18.40
C GLU A 65 -8.47 -29.04 18.33
N LEU A 66 -9.66 -28.46 18.50
CA LEU A 66 -10.93 -29.15 18.29
C LEU A 66 -11.31 -29.36 16.81
N GLY A 67 -10.43 -28.99 15.88
CA GLY A 67 -10.59 -29.31 14.46
C GLY A 67 -11.58 -28.43 13.71
N VAL A 68 -11.94 -27.25 14.23
CA VAL A 68 -12.95 -26.37 13.59
C VAL A 68 -12.46 -25.69 12.31
N ILE A 69 -11.14 -25.59 12.09
CA ILE A 69 -10.58 -24.84 10.95
C ILE A 69 -10.95 -25.49 9.60
N PRO A 70 -10.68 -26.79 9.34
CA PRO A 70 -10.99 -27.37 8.03
C PRO A 70 -12.47 -27.26 7.63
N PRO A 71 -13.46 -27.59 8.49
CA PRO A 71 -14.88 -27.42 8.15
C PRO A 71 -15.28 -25.96 7.88
N LEU A 72 -14.69 -25.00 8.60
CA LEU A 72 -14.92 -23.58 8.34
C LEU A 72 -14.30 -23.14 7.00
N VAL A 73 -13.12 -23.66 6.65
CA VAL A 73 -12.51 -23.40 5.34
C VAL A 73 -13.37 -23.99 4.21
N ASP A 74 -13.90 -25.20 4.39
CA ASP A 74 -14.84 -25.77 3.42
C ASP A 74 -16.12 -24.94 3.29
N MET A 75 -16.69 -24.47 4.41
CA MET A 75 -17.85 -23.58 4.41
C MET A 75 -17.58 -22.23 3.75
N ALA A 76 -16.35 -21.70 3.82
CA ALA A 76 -15.95 -20.50 3.08
C ALA A 76 -15.99 -20.72 1.56
N GLY A 77 -16.03 -21.97 1.09
CA GLY A 77 -16.24 -22.33 -0.31
C GLY A 77 -17.70 -22.45 -0.74
N CYS A 78 -18.67 -22.26 0.15
CA CYS A 78 -20.09 -22.44 -0.17
C CYS A 78 -20.61 -21.41 -1.19
N GLU A 79 -21.56 -21.85 -2.01
CA GLU A 79 -22.30 -20.99 -2.94
C GLU A 79 -23.14 -19.95 -2.20
N LEU A 80 -23.76 -20.33 -1.07
CA LEU A 80 -24.56 -19.41 -0.28
C LEU A 80 -23.68 -18.37 0.42
N VAL A 81 -23.86 -17.11 0.03
CA VAL A 81 -23.10 -15.94 0.51
C VAL A 81 -23.13 -15.81 2.04
N ALA A 82 -24.30 -16.00 2.66
CA ALA A 82 -24.46 -15.91 4.11
C ALA A 82 -23.54 -16.87 4.88
N ARG A 83 -23.47 -18.13 4.43
CA ARG A 83 -22.62 -19.18 5.04
C ARG A 83 -21.14 -18.90 4.83
N ARG A 84 -20.77 -18.51 3.61
CA ARG A 84 -19.38 -18.11 3.29
C ARG A 84 -18.91 -16.99 4.20
N ARG A 85 -19.70 -15.92 4.29
CA ARG A 85 -19.38 -14.76 5.11
C ARG A 85 -19.23 -15.13 6.58
N LEU A 86 -20.17 -15.93 7.10
CA LEU A 86 -20.12 -16.39 8.48
C LEU A 86 -18.84 -17.19 8.78
N ALA A 87 -18.46 -18.10 7.88
CA ALA A 87 -17.23 -18.86 7.98
C ALA A 87 -15.99 -17.97 7.94
N VAL A 88 -15.91 -17.03 6.99
CA VAL A 88 -14.79 -16.08 6.87
C VAL A 88 -14.65 -15.25 8.15
N GLN A 89 -15.75 -14.76 8.74
CA GLN A 89 -15.70 -14.03 10.01
C GLN A 89 -15.14 -14.89 11.14
N ALA A 90 -15.60 -16.14 11.29
CA ALA A 90 -15.06 -17.06 12.29
C ALA A 90 -13.56 -17.32 12.06
N LEU A 91 -13.13 -17.50 10.81
CA LEU A 91 -11.72 -17.67 10.44
C LEU A 91 -10.87 -16.43 10.73
N ILE A 92 -11.39 -15.20 10.54
CA ILE A 92 -10.68 -13.95 10.93
C ILE A 92 -10.39 -13.94 12.43
N HIS A 93 -11.37 -14.32 13.26
CA HIS A 93 -11.18 -14.42 14.70
C HIS A 93 -10.12 -15.49 15.05
N LEU A 94 -10.15 -16.65 14.40
CA LEU A 94 -9.16 -17.72 14.62
C LEU A 94 -7.75 -17.33 14.16
N ALA A 95 -7.63 -16.54 13.09
CA ALA A 95 -6.35 -16.11 12.53
C ALA A 95 -5.67 -15.03 13.38
N HIS A 96 -6.44 -14.27 14.17
CA HIS A 96 -5.90 -13.14 14.91
C HIS A 96 -4.84 -13.57 15.94
N ALA A 97 -3.62 -13.04 15.78
CA ALA A 97 -2.46 -13.33 16.61
C ALA A 97 -2.09 -14.82 16.75
N SER A 98 -2.46 -15.67 15.77
CA SER A 98 -2.10 -17.10 15.77
C SER A 98 -1.49 -17.52 14.42
N PRO A 99 -0.15 -17.56 14.31
CA PRO A 99 0.53 -18.08 13.12
C PRO A 99 0.18 -19.54 12.84
N THR A 100 0.04 -20.38 13.87
CA THR A 100 -0.34 -21.79 13.76
C THR A 100 -1.72 -21.95 13.13
N ASN A 101 -2.71 -21.16 13.56
CA ASN A 101 -4.05 -21.24 12.98
C ASN A 101 -4.05 -20.80 11.51
N LYS A 102 -3.26 -19.76 11.17
CA LYS A 102 -3.09 -19.33 9.78
C LYS A 102 -2.44 -20.42 8.92
N ALA A 103 -1.48 -21.17 9.46
CA ALA A 103 -0.87 -22.32 8.79
C ALA A 103 -1.93 -23.38 8.43
N LEU A 104 -2.72 -23.79 9.43
CA LEU A 104 -3.79 -24.76 9.26
C LEU A 104 -4.84 -24.31 8.23
N MET A 105 -5.16 -23.02 8.17
CA MET A 105 -6.06 -22.47 7.15
C MET A 105 -5.48 -22.60 5.73
N VAL A 106 -4.20 -22.28 5.55
CA VAL A 106 -3.50 -22.41 4.26
C VAL A 106 -3.42 -23.88 3.84
N GLU A 107 -3.06 -24.78 4.75
CA GLU A 107 -3.03 -26.22 4.54
C GLU A 107 -4.43 -26.78 4.19
N SER A 108 -5.48 -26.23 4.80
CA SER A 108 -6.88 -26.58 4.49
C SER A 108 -7.39 -25.96 3.17
N GLY A 109 -6.57 -25.20 2.45
CA GLY A 109 -6.91 -24.68 1.12
C GLY A 109 -7.67 -23.35 1.11
N ILE A 110 -7.60 -22.52 2.16
CA ILE A 110 -8.35 -21.25 2.25
C ILE A 110 -8.10 -20.32 1.05
N LEU A 111 -6.87 -20.30 0.51
CA LEU A 111 -6.51 -19.44 -0.62
C LEU A 111 -7.38 -19.74 -1.87
N SER A 112 -7.65 -21.02 -2.13
CA SER A 112 -8.54 -21.41 -3.22
C SER A 112 -9.97 -20.92 -2.95
N LYS A 113 -10.47 -21.10 -1.72
CA LYS A 113 -11.87 -20.78 -1.37
C LYS A 113 -12.16 -19.28 -1.44
N LEU A 114 -11.23 -18.44 -0.96
CA LEU A 114 -11.40 -16.98 -0.99
C LEU A 114 -11.43 -16.40 -2.41
N SER A 115 -10.70 -17.01 -3.36
CA SER A 115 -10.65 -16.56 -4.76
C SER A 115 -11.71 -17.20 -5.67
N GLN A 116 -12.48 -18.17 -5.16
CA GLN A 116 -13.43 -18.94 -5.98
C GLN A 116 -14.69 -18.14 -6.31
N HIS A 117 -15.16 -17.29 -5.39
CA HIS A 117 -16.45 -16.63 -5.50
C HIS A 117 -16.31 -15.12 -5.40
N THR A 118 -16.35 -14.45 -6.55
CA THR A 118 -16.17 -13.00 -6.67
C THR A 118 -17.51 -12.34 -7.01
N ASP A 119 -18.50 -12.52 -6.14
CA ASP A 119 -19.74 -11.75 -6.27
C ASP A 119 -19.48 -10.31 -5.84
N ILE A 120 -19.25 -9.45 -6.83
CA ILE A 120 -18.94 -8.02 -6.65
C ILE A 120 -20.08 -7.29 -5.92
N ALA A 121 -21.31 -7.82 -5.93
CA ALA A 121 -22.44 -7.21 -5.23
C ALA A 121 -22.28 -7.26 -3.70
N ASP A 122 -21.59 -8.26 -3.13
CA ASP A 122 -21.36 -8.36 -1.69
C ASP A 122 -19.98 -7.80 -1.27
N GLN A 123 -19.93 -6.46 -1.21
CA GLN A 123 -18.73 -5.74 -0.80
C GLN A 123 -18.21 -6.17 0.59
N LYS A 124 -19.12 -6.54 1.50
CA LYS A 124 -18.74 -6.85 2.88
C LYS A 124 -18.07 -8.22 2.97
N THR A 125 -18.56 -9.22 2.25
CA THR A 125 -17.87 -10.51 2.15
C THR A 125 -16.52 -10.36 1.47
N ILE A 126 -16.40 -9.51 0.45
CA ILE A 126 -15.11 -9.22 -0.21
C ILE A 126 -14.14 -8.57 0.78
N GLN A 127 -14.57 -7.55 1.52
CA GLN A 127 -13.74 -6.89 2.51
C GLN A 127 -13.25 -7.86 3.60
N GLU A 128 -14.13 -8.70 4.13
CA GLU A 128 -13.79 -9.71 5.14
C GLU A 128 -12.84 -10.78 4.57
N SER A 129 -13.04 -11.21 3.32
CA SER A 129 -12.15 -12.15 2.62
C SER A 129 -10.75 -11.57 2.42
N LEU A 130 -10.66 -10.30 2.01
CA LEU A 130 -9.39 -9.59 1.88
C LEU A 130 -8.71 -9.37 3.23
N GLN A 131 -9.47 -9.14 4.31
CA GLN A 131 -8.89 -9.02 5.65
C GLN A 131 -8.24 -10.34 6.09
N LEU A 132 -8.87 -11.48 5.79
CA LEU A 132 -8.28 -12.79 6.04
C LEU A 132 -7.04 -13.01 5.17
N LEU A 133 -7.10 -12.70 3.87
CA LEU A 133 -5.97 -12.82 2.95
C LEU A 133 -4.77 -11.94 3.36
N LEU A 134 -5.02 -10.70 3.76
CA LEU A 134 -4.02 -9.78 4.30
C LEU A 134 -3.37 -10.35 5.56
N SER A 135 -4.17 -10.93 6.45
CA SER A 135 -3.68 -11.56 7.68
C SER A 135 -2.74 -12.74 7.38
N VAL A 136 -3.03 -13.54 6.36
CA VAL A 136 -2.20 -14.67 5.93
C VAL A 136 -0.93 -14.19 5.20
N SER A 137 -1.01 -13.16 4.35
CA SER A 137 0.14 -12.65 3.57
C SER A 137 1.27 -12.06 4.43
N HIS A 138 0.97 -11.68 5.67
CA HIS A 138 1.96 -11.18 6.62
C HIS A 138 2.98 -12.25 7.05
N ILE A 139 2.69 -13.54 6.86
CA ILE A 139 3.60 -14.63 7.22
C ILE A 139 4.43 -15.01 5.99
N ALA A 140 5.73 -14.76 6.06
CA ALA A 140 6.68 -14.98 4.96
C ALA A 140 6.62 -16.40 4.38
N SER A 141 6.48 -17.44 5.22
CA SER A 141 6.40 -18.84 4.77
C SER A 141 5.17 -19.14 3.91
N PHE A 142 4.10 -18.35 4.02
CA PHE A 142 2.86 -18.54 3.23
C PHE A 142 2.83 -17.71 1.96
N GLN A 143 3.73 -16.73 1.82
CA GLN A 143 3.79 -15.90 0.61
C GLN A 143 4.08 -16.74 -0.64
N SER A 144 4.90 -17.78 -0.52
CA SER A 144 5.14 -18.72 -1.63
C SER A 144 3.83 -19.40 -2.10
N SER A 145 2.97 -19.82 -1.16
CA SER A 145 1.67 -20.43 -1.49
C SER A 145 0.70 -19.44 -2.14
N ILE A 146 0.70 -18.18 -1.67
CA ILE A 146 -0.10 -17.11 -2.27
C ILE A 146 0.35 -16.84 -3.70
N ILE A 147 1.65 -16.70 -3.92
CA ILE A 147 2.24 -16.35 -5.21
C ILE A 147 2.15 -17.49 -6.22
N LYS A 148 2.28 -18.75 -5.78
CA LYS A 148 2.07 -19.93 -6.62
C LYS A 148 0.59 -20.16 -6.98
N SER A 149 -0.34 -19.57 -6.22
CA SER A 149 -1.75 -19.62 -6.58
C SER A 149 -2.00 -18.75 -7.81
N SER A 150 -2.37 -19.38 -8.93
CA SER A 150 -2.70 -18.69 -10.18
C SER A 150 -3.94 -17.79 -10.08
N ARG A 151 -4.71 -17.87 -8.98
CA ARG A 151 -5.99 -17.15 -8.82
C ARG A 151 -5.90 -15.92 -7.92
N ILE A 152 -4.98 -15.88 -6.95
CA ILE A 152 -5.00 -14.82 -5.92
C ILE A 152 -4.62 -13.45 -6.50
N ILE A 153 -3.52 -13.34 -7.24
CA ILE A 153 -3.11 -12.04 -7.81
C ILE A 153 -4.16 -11.52 -8.81
N PRO A 154 -4.67 -12.34 -9.77
CA PRO A 154 -5.77 -11.90 -10.62
C PRO A 154 -7.04 -11.50 -9.85
N PHE A 155 -7.38 -12.21 -8.78
CA PHE A 155 -8.50 -11.86 -7.90
C PHE A 155 -8.32 -10.48 -7.25
N ILE A 156 -7.14 -10.18 -6.72
CA ILE A 156 -6.82 -8.86 -6.14
C ILE A 156 -6.93 -7.76 -7.20
N ILE A 157 -6.39 -7.98 -8.40
CA ILE A 157 -6.44 -7.02 -9.51
C ILE A 157 -7.89 -6.74 -9.91
N ASN A 158 -8.69 -7.79 -10.11
CA ASN A 158 -10.10 -7.67 -10.47
C ASN A 158 -10.89 -6.88 -9.43
N ILE A 159 -10.59 -7.06 -8.14
CA ILE A 159 -11.21 -6.28 -7.07
C ILE A 159 -10.80 -4.80 -7.17
N ILE A 160 -9.52 -4.50 -7.37
CA ILE A 160 -9.07 -3.10 -7.50
C ILE A 160 -9.81 -2.40 -8.65
N ASP A 161 -9.98 -3.08 -9.78
CA ASP A 161 -10.71 -2.55 -10.94
C ASP A 161 -12.21 -2.38 -10.65
N SER A 162 -12.83 -3.34 -9.94
CA SER A 162 -14.26 -3.33 -9.64
C SER A 162 -14.65 -2.34 -8.53
N PHE A 163 -13.72 -2.01 -7.63
CA PHE A 163 -13.96 -1.22 -6.43
C PHE A 163 -13.14 0.07 -6.40
N ASN A 164 -12.89 0.68 -7.56
CA ASN A 164 -12.08 1.90 -7.71
C ASN A 164 -12.52 3.11 -6.84
N ASN A 165 -13.78 3.13 -6.37
CA ASN A 165 -14.32 4.16 -5.48
C ASN A 165 -14.37 3.76 -3.99
N ASN A 166 -13.93 2.55 -3.62
CA ASN A 166 -13.96 2.05 -2.24
C ASN A 166 -12.55 1.94 -1.66
N ASN A 167 -12.08 3.03 -1.07
CA ASN A 167 -10.73 3.16 -0.51
C ASN A 167 -10.42 2.09 0.56
N LYS A 168 -11.41 1.59 1.30
CA LYS A 168 -11.18 0.53 2.31
C LYS A 168 -10.77 -0.79 1.64
N ILE A 169 -11.47 -1.17 0.58
CA ILE A 169 -11.18 -2.41 -0.17
C ILE A 169 -9.86 -2.28 -0.94
N ILE A 170 -9.63 -1.14 -1.60
CA ILE A 170 -8.37 -0.87 -2.31
C ILE A 170 -7.19 -0.94 -1.33
N ASN A 171 -7.31 -0.34 -0.14
CA ASN A 171 -6.25 -0.35 0.85
C ASN A 171 -5.91 -1.77 1.33
N LEU A 172 -6.89 -2.64 1.55
CA LEU A 172 -6.65 -4.05 1.88
C LEU A 172 -5.90 -4.79 0.76
N CYS A 173 -6.27 -4.51 -0.50
CA CYS A 173 -5.58 -5.06 -1.67
C CYS A 173 -4.13 -4.59 -1.74
N LEU A 174 -3.89 -3.28 -1.61
CA LEU A 174 -2.56 -2.69 -1.61
C LEU A 174 -1.70 -3.17 -0.45
N CYS A 175 -2.25 -3.30 0.75
CA CYS A 175 -1.52 -3.85 1.90
C CYS A 175 -1.11 -5.31 1.65
N THR A 176 -1.98 -6.09 0.99
CA THR A 176 -1.66 -7.48 0.63
C THR A 176 -0.54 -7.51 -0.42
N LEU A 177 -0.65 -6.72 -1.49
CA LEU A 177 0.40 -6.61 -2.51
C LEU A 177 1.72 -6.07 -1.95
N TYR A 178 1.66 -5.13 -1.02
CA TYR A 178 2.82 -4.63 -0.30
C TYR A 178 3.54 -5.75 0.46
N ASN A 179 2.82 -6.53 1.27
CA ASN A 179 3.41 -7.67 1.98
C ASN A 179 4.10 -8.66 1.03
N LEU A 180 3.47 -8.96 -0.11
CA LEU A 180 4.02 -9.87 -1.12
C LEU A 180 5.24 -9.28 -1.84
N SER A 181 5.27 -7.96 -2.06
CA SER A 181 6.38 -7.26 -2.72
C SER A 181 7.65 -7.18 -1.88
N LEU A 182 7.56 -7.38 -0.55
CA LEU A 182 8.73 -7.37 0.34
C LEU A 182 9.70 -8.52 0.06
N VAL A 183 9.22 -9.62 -0.51
CA VAL A 183 10.03 -10.76 -0.93
C VAL A 183 10.38 -10.59 -2.40
N LEU A 184 11.64 -10.28 -2.67
CA LEU A 184 12.12 -9.87 -4.00
C LEU A 184 11.92 -10.95 -5.06
N GLU A 185 11.96 -12.22 -4.66
CA GLU A 185 11.72 -13.40 -5.50
C GLU A 185 10.29 -13.42 -6.08
N ASN A 186 9.34 -12.79 -5.40
CA ASN A 186 7.96 -12.70 -5.88
C ASN A 186 7.80 -11.72 -7.04
N SER A 187 8.79 -10.85 -7.27
CA SER A 187 8.71 -9.76 -8.24
C SER A 187 8.34 -10.27 -9.64
N GLU A 188 8.91 -11.38 -10.08
CA GLU A 188 8.65 -11.91 -11.42
C GLU A 188 7.17 -12.21 -11.66
N ILE A 189 6.53 -12.85 -10.68
CA ILE A 189 5.12 -13.23 -10.77
C ILE A 189 4.22 -11.99 -10.63
N LEU A 190 4.55 -11.06 -9.72
CA LEU A 190 3.81 -9.81 -9.56
C LEU A 190 3.85 -8.96 -10.83
N VAL A 191 5.02 -8.80 -11.45
CA VAL A 191 5.17 -8.09 -12.73
C VAL A 191 4.35 -8.78 -13.82
N SER A 192 4.52 -10.10 -13.99
CA SER A 192 3.88 -10.85 -15.06
C SER A 192 2.36 -10.90 -14.91
N SER A 193 1.84 -10.72 -13.69
CA SER A 193 0.40 -10.63 -13.41
C SER A 193 -0.18 -9.24 -13.65
N GLY A 194 0.62 -8.23 -14.01
CA GLY A 194 0.15 -6.87 -14.30
C GLY A 194 0.04 -5.96 -13.07
N VAL A 195 0.63 -6.33 -11.93
CA VAL A 195 0.56 -5.52 -10.69
C VAL A 195 1.12 -4.11 -10.89
N ILE A 196 2.19 -3.93 -11.68
CA ILE A 196 2.76 -2.60 -11.96
C ILE A 196 1.73 -1.67 -12.60
N ASN A 197 0.97 -2.15 -13.58
CA ASN A 197 -0.02 -1.32 -14.29
C ASN A 197 -1.13 -0.84 -13.34
N VAL A 198 -1.60 -1.74 -12.47
CA VAL A 198 -2.64 -1.41 -11.49
C VAL A 198 -2.12 -0.41 -10.46
N VAL A 199 -0.91 -0.63 -9.92
CA VAL A 199 -0.32 0.24 -8.91
C VAL A 199 0.00 1.62 -9.47
N LEU A 200 0.46 1.74 -10.72
CA LEU A 200 0.71 3.03 -11.36
C LEU A 200 -0.57 3.85 -11.55
N ARG A 201 -1.70 3.22 -11.88
CA ARG A 201 -3.01 3.92 -11.97
C ARG A 201 -3.48 4.47 -10.63
N LEU A 202 -3.10 3.82 -9.53
CA LEU A 202 -3.48 4.24 -8.17
C LEU A 202 -2.61 5.35 -7.60
N LEU A 203 -1.56 5.80 -8.31
CA LEU A 203 -0.74 6.94 -7.86
C LEU A 203 -1.52 8.26 -7.87
N SER A 204 -2.61 8.38 -8.64
CA SER A 204 -3.45 9.58 -8.64
C SER A 204 -4.44 9.68 -7.46
N SER A 205 -4.51 8.67 -6.59
CA SER A 205 -5.35 8.68 -5.37
C SER A 205 -4.47 8.92 -4.15
N GLU A 206 -4.73 10.00 -3.42
CA GLU A 206 -4.00 10.36 -2.21
C GLU A 206 -4.04 9.27 -1.14
N GLU A 207 -5.19 8.58 -1.00
CA GLU A 207 -5.38 7.53 0.02
C GLU A 207 -4.57 6.26 -0.28
N SER A 208 -4.28 6.01 -1.56
CA SER A 208 -3.58 4.82 -2.05
C SER A 208 -2.10 5.06 -2.31
N LEU A 209 -1.73 6.33 -2.50
CA LEU A 209 -0.45 6.80 -2.97
C LEU A 209 0.75 6.22 -2.22
N GLU A 210 0.79 6.36 -0.90
CA GLU A 210 1.96 5.95 -0.10
C GLU A 210 2.24 4.45 -0.28
N LYS A 211 1.18 3.63 -0.26
CA LYS A 211 1.30 2.17 -0.38
C LYS A 211 1.65 1.78 -1.82
N ALA A 212 1.04 2.45 -2.81
CA ALA A 212 1.38 2.25 -4.21
C ALA A 212 2.87 2.53 -4.45
N LEU A 213 3.38 3.67 -3.99
CA LEU A 213 4.80 4.03 -4.08
C LEU A 213 5.70 3.05 -3.34
N ALA A 214 5.26 2.54 -2.17
CA ALA A 214 6.04 1.56 -1.41
C ALA A 214 6.16 0.23 -2.17
N ILE A 215 5.08 -0.25 -2.79
CA ILE A 215 5.12 -1.43 -3.68
C ILE A 215 6.09 -1.19 -4.83
N LEU A 216 5.98 -0.05 -5.54
CA LEU A 216 6.91 0.27 -6.63
C LEU A 216 8.36 0.37 -6.16
N GLY A 217 8.60 0.90 -4.96
CA GLY A 217 9.91 0.96 -4.31
C GLY A 217 10.51 -0.43 -4.04
N ASN A 218 9.70 -1.39 -3.60
CA ASN A 218 10.16 -2.77 -3.43
C ASN A 218 10.42 -3.46 -4.78
N MET A 219 9.63 -3.15 -5.80
CA MET A 219 9.73 -3.80 -7.11
C MET A 219 10.90 -3.25 -7.94
N VAL A 220 11.18 -1.94 -7.89
CA VAL A 220 12.18 -1.27 -8.73
C VAL A 220 13.62 -1.73 -8.45
N VAL A 221 13.90 -2.31 -7.28
CA VAL A 221 15.23 -2.87 -6.97
C VAL A 221 15.51 -4.21 -7.64
N THR A 222 14.47 -4.89 -8.14
CA THR A 222 14.62 -6.15 -8.87
C THR A 222 14.82 -5.87 -10.36
N GLN A 223 15.57 -6.73 -11.06
CA GLN A 223 15.82 -6.53 -12.49
C GLN A 223 14.52 -6.56 -13.32
N LYS A 224 13.57 -7.45 -12.97
CA LYS A 224 12.29 -7.58 -13.66
C LYS A 224 11.38 -6.38 -13.39
N GLY A 225 11.24 -5.97 -12.13
CA GLY A 225 10.45 -4.80 -11.76
C GLY A 225 11.02 -3.50 -12.32
N LYS A 226 12.35 -3.33 -12.31
CA LYS A 226 13.02 -2.20 -12.95
C LYS A 226 12.70 -2.12 -14.44
N ARG A 227 12.90 -3.20 -15.20
CA ARG A 227 12.62 -3.21 -16.65
C ARG A 227 11.17 -2.88 -16.95
N ALA A 228 10.23 -3.49 -16.23
CA ALA A 228 8.81 -3.24 -16.43
C ALA A 228 8.43 -1.77 -16.16
N LEU A 229 9.04 -1.12 -15.15
CA LEU A 229 8.86 0.31 -14.91
C LEU A 229 9.53 1.17 -15.99
N GLU A 230 10.72 0.80 -16.46
CA GLU A 230 11.44 1.51 -17.53
C GLU A 230 10.68 1.46 -18.87
N GLU A 231 10.00 0.36 -19.15
CA GLU A 231 9.23 0.13 -20.39
C GLU A 231 7.83 0.75 -20.32
N HIS A 232 7.30 1.02 -19.13
CA HIS A 232 5.96 1.57 -18.97
C HIS A 232 5.87 3.01 -19.52
N PRO A 233 4.85 3.36 -20.33
CA PRO A 233 4.76 4.67 -20.99
C PRO A 233 4.59 5.83 -19.99
N LEU A 234 3.83 5.61 -18.91
CA LEU A 234 3.52 6.64 -17.92
C LEU A 234 4.69 6.96 -16.96
N VAL A 235 5.77 6.19 -16.98
CA VAL A 235 6.99 6.51 -16.22
C VAL A 235 7.85 7.40 -17.13
N PRO A 236 7.91 8.72 -16.90
CA PRO A 236 8.11 9.35 -15.60
C PRO A 236 6.99 10.30 -15.11
N GLU A 237 5.96 10.53 -15.93
CA GLU A 237 4.89 11.50 -15.68
C GLU A 237 4.11 11.24 -14.38
N CYS A 238 3.84 9.97 -14.05
CA CYS A 238 3.17 9.59 -12.81
C CYS A 238 3.88 10.08 -11.55
N PHE A 239 5.20 10.30 -11.59
CA PHE A 239 5.98 10.71 -10.42
C PHE A 239 6.11 12.24 -10.31
N ILE A 240 5.68 13.00 -11.32
CA ILE A 240 5.75 14.46 -11.34
C ILE A 240 4.70 15.06 -10.42
N ILE A 241 3.46 14.57 -10.52
CA ILE A 241 2.35 14.97 -9.64
C ILE A 241 2.78 14.80 -8.16
N GLU A 242 3.45 13.70 -7.86
CA GLU A 242 3.85 13.35 -6.50
C GLU A 242 5.07 14.08 -5.95
N THR A 243 5.97 14.51 -6.83
CA THR A 243 7.18 15.25 -6.42
C THR A 243 6.92 16.75 -6.32
N ALA A 244 5.89 17.26 -7.01
CA ALA A 244 5.56 18.68 -7.10
C ALA A 244 4.45 19.17 -6.15
N THR A 245 3.61 18.29 -5.59
CA THR A 245 2.57 18.73 -4.64
C THR A 245 3.18 18.94 -3.25
N ALA A 246 3.45 20.21 -2.91
CA ALA A 246 4.00 20.63 -1.63
C ALA A 246 3.06 20.43 -0.43
N ASP A 247 1.75 20.28 -0.67
CA ASP A 247 0.73 20.32 0.38
C ASP A 247 -0.03 18.99 0.63
N ASP A 248 -0.12 18.06 -0.34
CA ASP A 248 -1.10 16.96 -0.24
C ASP A 248 -0.51 15.52 -0.13
N GLY A 249 0.74 15.29 -0.51
CA GLY A 249 1.44 14.03 -0.30
C GLY A 249 2.49 14.17 0.82
N GLY A 250 2.28 13.55 1.99
CA GLY A 250 3.19 13.69 3.13
C GLY A 250 4.68 13.43 2.80
N PRO A 251 5.63 13.85 3.67
CA PRO A 251 7.08 13.73 3.41
C PRO A 251 7.55 12.35 2.94
N LYS A 252 6.84 11.29 3.35
CA LYS A 252 7.13 9.91 3.00
C LYS A 252 6.89 9.57 1.52
N CYS A 253 5.81 10.06 0.92
CA CYS A 253 5.50 9.82 -0.49
C CYS A 253 6.60 10.40 -1.38
N ARG A 254 7.03 11.64 -1.11
CA ARG A 254 8.15 12.28 -1.83
C ARG A 254 9.45 11.49 -1.72
N GLU A 255 9.76 10.97 -0.53
CA GLU A 255 10.95 10.13 -0.34
C GLU A 255 10.92 8.84 -1.18
N LEU A 256 9.75 8.21 -1.28
CA LEU A 256 9.54 6.99 -2.07
C LEU A 256 9.56 7.29 -3.57
N SER A 257 8.90 8.37 -4.02
CA SER A 257 8.91 8.80 -5.43
C SER A 257 10.32 9.10 -5.92
N VAL A 258 11.07 9.93 -5.18
CA VAL A 258 12.46 10.26 -5.54
C VAL A 258 13.35 9.03 -5.47
N TYR A 259 13.07 8.09 -4.56
CA TYR A 259 13.79 6.82 -4.52
C TYR A 259 13.59 5.99 -5.79
N VAL A 260 12.35 5.76 -6.22
CA VAL A 260 12.04 5.03 -7.45
C VAL A 260 12.69 5.69 -8.65
N LEU A 261 12.56 7.01 -8.79
CA LEU A 261 13.21 7.79 -9.85
C LEU A 261 14.74 7.66 -9.82
N THR A 262 15.35 7.67 -8.64
CA THR A 262 16.81 7.50 -8.49
C THR A 262 17.25 6.12 -9.00
N VAL A 263 16.53 5.06 -8.67
CA VAL A 263 16.88 3.69 -9.11
C VAL A 263 16.73 3.53 -10.63
N LEU A 264 15.67 4.10 -11.20
CA LEU A 264 15.43 4.10 -12.65
C LEU A 264 16.49 4.91 -13.40
N ALA A 265 16.84 6.11 -12.92
CA ALA A 265 17.85 6.96 -13.52
C ALA A 265 19.27 6.38 -13.41
N HIS A 266 19.53 5.54 -12.40
CA HIS A 266 20.85 4.99 -12.16
C HIS A 266 21.31 4.13 -13.34
N ARG A 267 22.47 4.51 -13.92
CA ARG A 267 23.09 3.86 -15.09
C ARG A 267 22.22 3.79 -16.35
N SER A 268 21.14 4.57 -16.43
CA SER A 268 20.24 4.60 -17.58
C SER A 268 20.14 6.01 -18.18
N PRO A 269 20.97 6.35 -19.19
CA PRO A 269 20.90 7.64 -19.88
C PRO A 269 19.53 7.86 -20.55
N VAL A 270 18.96 6.81 -21.14
CA VAL A 270 17.64 6.83 -21.78
C VAL A 270 16.55 7.24 -20.80
N GLN A 271 16.55 6.67 -19.59
CA GLN A 271 15.58 7.04 -18.56
C GLN A 271 15.79 8.46 -18.05
N ARG A 272 17.05 8.90 -17.90
CA ARG A 272 17.32 10.31 -17.56
C ARG A 272 16.78 11.25 -18.64
N GLU A 273 17.00 10.96 -19.91
CA GLU A 273 16.45 11.77 -20.99
C GLU A 273 14.91 11.82 -20.96
N ARG A 274 14.25 10.67 -20.78
CA ARG A 274 12.79 10.59 -20.61
C ARG A 274 12.30 11.42 -19.43
N MET A 275 12.97 11.32 -18.27
CA MET A 275 12.63 12.12 -17.07
C MET A 275 12.81 13.62 -17.29
N ALA A 276 13.88 14.04 -17.99
CA ALA A 276 14.11 15.43 -18.32
C ALA A 276 13.00 15.98 -19.23
N LYS A 277 12.65 15.23 -20.29
CA LYS A 277 11.56 15.57 -21.21
C LYS A 277 10.20 15.59 -20.52
N GLY A 278 9.98 14.69 -19.56
CA GLY A 278 8.74 14.63 -18.79
C GLY A 278 8.56 15.82 -17.84
N GLY A 279 9.61 16.56 -17.47
CA GLY A 279 9.51 17.67 -16.51
C GLY A 279 9.82 17.27 -15.06
N VAL A 280 10.53 16.16 -14.84
CA VAL A 280 10.95 15.73 -13.49
C VAL A 280 12.00 16.67 -12.88
N VAL A 281 12.84 17.32 -13.70
CA VAL A 281 13.95 18.16 -13.22
C VAL A 281 13.46 19.34 -12.36
N PRO A 282 12.49 20.17 -12.78
CA PRO A 282 11.89 21.21 -11.94
C PRO A 282 11.38 20.69 -10.58
N ALA A 283 10.64 19.58 -10.58
CA ALA A 283 10.12 18.98 -9.35
C ALA A 283 11.24 18.52 -8.40
N LEU A 284 12.34 17.98 -8.94
CA LEU A 284 13.51 17.63 -8.13
C LEU A 284 14.20 18.84 -7.51
N VAL A 285 14.23 20.00 -8.19
CA VAL A 285 14.76 21.24 -7.62
C VAL A 285 13.91 21.69 -6.44
N GLU A 286 12.60 21.63 -6.55
CA GLU A 286 11.69 21.93 -5.43
C GLU A 286 11.94 20.99 -4.24
N VAL A 287 12.02 19.68 -4.48
CA VAL A 287 12.32 18.69 -3.43
C VAL A 287 13.71 18.92 -2.80
N ALA A 288 14.70 19.34 -3.59
CA ALA A 288 16.03 19.67 -3.07
C ALA A 288 15.99 20.87 -2.11
N LEU A 289 15.10 21.84 -2.32
CA LEU A 289 14.97 23.02 -1.46
C LEU A 289 14.07 22.78 -0.25
N LEU A 290 12.91 22.13 -0.45
CA LEU A 290 11.81 22.10 0.52
C LEU A 290 11.57 20.71 1.14
N GLY A 291 12.15 19.65 0.57
CA GLY A 291 11.96 18.26 0.98
C GLY A 291 12.61 17.90 2.32
N SER A 292 12.30 16.69 2.80
CA SER A 292 12.95 16.08 3.96
C SER A 292 14.46 15.90 3.72
N ALA A 293 15.24 15.68 4.77
CA ALA A 293 16.68 15.47 4.65
C ALA A 293 17.02 14.30 3.69
N LEU A 294 16.25 13.21 3.76
CA LEU A 294 16.43 12.04 2.90
C LEU A 294 16.01 12.33 1.45
N ALA A 295 14.85 12.94 1.23
CA ALA A 295 14.38 13.31 -0.10
C ALA A 295 15.34 14.30 -0.77
N ARG A 296 15.80 15.31 -0.04
CA ARG A 296 16.79 16.30 -0.51
C ARG A 296 18.09 15.65 -0.95
N LYS A 297 18.66 14.77 -0.12
CA LYS A 297 19.92 14.06 -0.46
C LYS A 297 19.78 13.27 -1.77
N ARG A 298 18.66 12.57 -1.95
CA ARG A 298 18.39 11.81 -3.18
C ARG A 298 18.14 12.72 -4.39
N ALA A 299 17.38 13.79 -4.21
CA ALA A 299 17.09 14.77 -5.27
C ALA A 299 18.36 15.45 -5.78
N LEU A 300 19.23 15.92 -4.88
CA LEU A 300 20.53 16.49 -5.25
C LEU A 300 21.39 15.50 -6.03
N ARG A 301 21.47 14.25 -5.57
CA ARG A 301 22.21 13.20 -6.27
C ARG A 301 21.68 12.93 -7.68
N LEU A 302 20.35 12.93 -7.83
CA LEU A 302 19.72 12.73 -9.12
C LEU A 302 19.96 13.93 -10.06
N LEU A 303 19.89 15.16 -9.54
CA LEU A 303 20.21 16.39 -10.27
C LEU A 303 21.67 16.43 -10.77
N GLU A 304 22.63 15.90 -9.99
CA GLU A 304 24.02 15.72 -10.44
C GLU A 304 24.10 14.86 -11.71
N TRP A 305 23.34 13.76 -11.77
CA TRP A 305 23.35 12.87 -12.94
C TRP A 305 22.73 13.51 -14.19
N PHE A 306 21.75 14.41 -14.04
CA PHE A 306 21.24 15.21 -15.15
C PHE A 306 22.29 16.19 -15.68
N LYS A 307 23.06 16.82 -14.79
CA LYS A 307 24.17 17.73 -15.16
C LYS A 307 25.27 16.99 -15.91
N ASP A 308 25.67 15.82 -15.44
CA ASP A 308 26.75 15.04 -16.07
C ASP A 308 26.32 14.42 -17.41
N GLY A 309 25.03 14.13 -17.59
CA GLY A 309 24.45 13.77 -18.89
C GLY A 309 24.54 14.92 -19.91
N ASN A 310 24.22 16.14 -19.47
CA ASN A 310 24.27 17.33 -20.35
C ASN A 310 25.71 17.71 -20.75
N LYS A 311 26.70 17.51 -19.87
CA LYS A 311 28.12 17.76 -20.19
C LYS A 311 28.67 16.84 -21.28
N ARG A 312 28.07 15.67 -21.53
CA ARG A 312 28.47 14.78 -22.63
C ARG A 312 27.90 15.21 -23.99
N ASN A 313 26.83 16.01 -23.99
CA ASN A 313 26.17 16.49 -25.21
C ASN A 313 26.45 17.97 -25.51
N VAL A 314 27.06 18.72 -24.58
CA VAL A 314 27.36 20.14 -24.76
C VAL A 314 28.86 20.35 -24.58
N GLY A 315 29.57 20.48 -25.71
CA GLY A 315 30.89 21.09 -25.74
C GLY A 315 30.83 22.45 -25.04
N THR A 316 31.79 22.66 -24.14
CA THR A 316 32.07 23.89 -23.38
C THR A 316 31.41 25.14 -23.95
N ARG A 317 30.31 25.58 -23.32
CA ARG A 317 29.87 26.97 -23.40
C ARG A 317 29.90 27.54 -21.99
N SER A 318 30.85 28.45 -21.79
CA SER A 318 31.10 29.22 -20.59
C SER A 318 29.81 29.84 -20.04
N GLY A 319 29.59 29.70 -18.73
CA GLY A 319 28.48 30.35 -18.04
C GLY A 319 28.70 31.87 -17.93
N PRO A 320 27.63 32.69 -17.90
CA PRO A 320 27.75 34.12 -17.66
C PRO A 320 28.24 34.38 -16.22
N GLN A 321 29.20 35.29 -16.06
CA GLN A 321 29.63 35.79 -14.75
C GLN A 321 28.48 36.55 -14.07
N ILE A 322 28.16 36.16 -12.83
CA ILE A 322 27.21 36.88 -11.98
C ILE A 322 27.89 38.16 -11.52
N ARG A 323 27.38 39.30 -12.00
CA ARG A 323 27.69 40.63 -11.47
C ARG A 323 26.98 40.80 -10.13
N SER A 324 27.78 40.97 -9.07
CA SER A 324 27.35 41.23 -7.70
C SER A 324 26.43 42.46 -7.64
N GLY A 325 25.22 42.26 -7.10
CA GLY A 325 24.22 43.30 -6.88
C GLY A 325 23.54 43.10 -5.52
N SER A 326 23.81 44.04 -4.61
CA SER A 326 23.12 44.40 -3.36
C SER A 326 22.45 43.28 -2.53
N ASN A 327 23.16 42.86 -1.47
CA ASN A 327 22.58 42.20 -0.30
C ASN A 327 21.44 43.05 0.30
N LYS A 328 20.20 42.61 0.12
CA LYS A 328 19.10 42.95 1.02
C LYS A 328 18.91 41.78 1.98
N SER A 329 19.22 42.00 3.25
CA SER A 329 18.94 41.04 4.33
C SER A 329 17.44 40.76 4.41
N PRO A 330 17.01 39.51 4.67
CA PRO A 330 15.60 39.19 4.77
C PRO A 330 14.99 39.71 6.09
N PRO A 331 13.70 40.07 6.12
CA PRO A 331 13.05 40.69 7.27
C PRO A 331 12.58 39.62 8.26
N PHE A 332 13.50 39.02 9.01
CA PHE A 332 13.16 38.04 10.04
C PHE A 332 13.77 38.43 11.38
N ARG A 333 13.30 39.54 11.94
CA ARG A 333 13.60 39.94 13.32
C ARG A 333 12.28 40.01 14.08
N GLY A 334 11.98 38.98 14.88
CA GLY A 334 10.90 39.04 15.89
C GLY A 334 9.97 37.83 16.03
N MET A 335 10.08 36.77 15.23
CA MET A 335 9.16 35.62 15.35
C MET A 335 9.67 34.59 16.36
N LYS A 336 8.82 34.23 17.34
CA LYS A 336 9.09 33.16 18.32
C LYS A 336 8.49 31.84 17.81
N GLY A 337 9.35 30.94 17.36
CA GLY A 337 8.99 29.58 16.99
C GLY A 337 9.76 29.12 15.75
N ASP A 338 10.72 28.21 15.92
CA ASP A 338 11.55 27.68 14.83
C ASP A 338 10.73 27.07 13.69
N ASP A 339 9.53 26.56 14.00
CA ASP A 339 8.62 25.97 13.02
C ASP A 339 7.92 27.01 12.16
N GLU A 340 7.58 28.17 12.72
CA GLU A 340 6.90 29.27 12.01
C GLU A 340 7.86 29.99 11.05
N VAL A 341 9.08 30.26 11.53
CA VAL A 341 10.18 30.79 10.69
C VAL A 341 10.49 29.82 9.55
N ARG A 342 10.55 28.51 9.82
CA ARG A 342 10.78 27.50 8.79
C ARG A 342 9.63 27.43 7.78
N ARG A 343 8.37 27.57 8.21
CA ARG A 343 7.22 27.63 7.30
C ARG A 343 7.25 28.87 6.41
N LEU A 344 7.51 30.05 6.97
CA LEU A 344 7.62 31.29 6.19
C LEU A 344 8.80 31.25 5.20
N MET A 345 9.93 30.67 5.62
CA MET A 345 11.08 30.54 4.73
C MET A 345 10.79 29.57 3.59
N LYS A 346 10.05 28.48 3.85
CA LYS A 346 9.57 27.57 2.80
C LYS A 346 8.61 28.26 1.83
N SER A 347 7.67 29.08 2.31
CA SER A 347 6.72 29.78 1.43
C SER A 347 7.44 30.80 0.54
N PHE A 348 8.40 31.56 1.08
CA PHE A 348 9.17 32.54 0.31
C PHE A 348 10.06 31.87 -0.75
N VAL A 349 10.70 30.74 -0.41
CA VAL A 349 11.49 29.96 -1.37
C VAL A 349 10.58 29.37 -2.47
N LYS A 350 9.39 28.87 -2.12
CA LYS A 350 8.39 28.36 -3.08
C LYS A 350 7.96 29.46 -4.06
N GLU A 351 7.62 30.65 -3.55
CA GLU A 351 7.22 31.80 -4.38
C GLU A 351 8.36 32.27 -5.31
N SER A 352 9.58 32.36 -4.80
CA SER A 352 10.76 32.72 -5.60
C SER A 352 11.06 31.68 -6.68
N LEU A 353 10.87 30.40 -6.39
CA LEU A 353 11.05 29.31 -7.35
C LEU A 353 10.01 29.37 -8.47
N TYR A 354 8.73 29.57 -8.16
CA TYR A 354 7.68 29.71 -9.19
C TYR A 354 7.95 30.89 -10.12
N ARG A 355 8.32 32.06 -9.57
CA ARG A 355 8.67 33.23 -10.40
C ARG A 355 9.89 32.97 -11.29
N ASN A 356 10.91 32.28 -10.77
CA ASN A 356 12.08 31.92 -11.57
C ASN A 356 11.73 30.90 -12.67
N MET A 357 10.91 29.89 -12.36
CA MET A 357 10.44 28.89 -13.32
C MET A 357 9.58 29.52 -14.42
N GLU A 358 8.68 30.43 -14.07
CA GLU A 358 7.88 31.21 -15.02
C GLU A 358 8.78 32.04 -15.93
N THR A 359 9.80 32.71 -15.37
CA THR A 359 10.78 33.49 -16.13
C THR A 359 11.61 32.60 -17.08
N ILE A 360 12.04 31.41 -16.64
CA ILE A 360 12.79 30.46 -17.48
C ILE A 360 11.91 29.91 -18.60
N THR A 361 10.66 29.57 -18.31
CA THR A 361 9.67 29.06 -19.28
C THR A 361 9.33 30.13 -20.30
N HIS A 362 9.13 31.38 -19.86
CA HIS A 362 8.90 32.51 -20.75
C HIS A 362 10.12 32.79 -21.63
N ARG A 363 11.34 32.65 -21.11
CA ARG A 363 12.59 32.77 -21.90
C ARG A 363 12.77 31.62 -22.89
N ALA A 364 12.35 30.40 -22.56
CA ALA A 364 12.40 29.27 -23.48
C ALA A 364 11.37 29.42 -24.62
N ASN A 365 10.18 29.96 -24.34
CA ASN A 365 9.15 30.22 -25.34
C ASN A 365 9.47 31.40 -26.29
N ILE A 366 10.33 32.34 -25.88
CA ILE A 366 10.83 33.42 -26.77
C ILE A 366 11.76 32.87 -27.89
N TRP A 367 12.22 31.61 -27.79
CA TRP A 367 13.09 30.97 -28.78
C TRP A 367 12.36 29.97 -29.71
N LEU A 368 11.04 29.81 -29.58
CA LEU A 368 10.24 29.13 -30.60
C LEU A 368 9.78 30.19 -31.61
N PRO A 369 10.16 30.11 -32.91
CA PRO A 369 9.54 30.95 -33.92
C PRO A 369 8.04 30.65 -33.94
N SER A 370 7.21 31.69 -33.89
CA SER A 370 5.78 31.57 -34.14
C SER A 370 5.56 30.75 -35.41
N ILE A 371 4.73 29.71 -35.35
CA ILE A 371 4.38 28.79 -36.45
C ILE A 371 3.57 29.50 -37.57
N GLU A 372 3.63 30.82 -37.67
CA GLU A 372 2.92 31.63 -38.68
C GLU A 372 3.82 32.18 -39.80
N SER A 373 5.12 31.85 -39.83
CA SER A 373 6.06 32.42 -40.82
C SER A 373 6.82 31.38 -41.68
N LEU A 374 6.20 30.25 -42.02
CA LEU A 374 6.71 29.41 -43.12
C LEU A 374 6.01 29.77 -44.45
N PRO A 375 6.76 29.96 -45.55
CA PRO A 375 6.18 30.26 -46.86
C PRO A 375 5.38 29.06 -47.36
N ARG A 376 4.15 29.33 -47.83
CA ARG A 376 3.36 28.34 -48.58
C ARG A 376 4.13 27.99 -49.86
N PHE A 377 4.60 26.76 -49.96
CA PHE A 377 5.03 26.20 -51.24
C PHE A 377 3.78 25.77 -52.02
N ASN A 378 3.67 26.30 -53.24
CA ASN A 378 2.69 25.90 -54.25
C ASN A 378 2.88 24.44 -54.69
#